data_AF-A0A2E4CRS6-F1
#
_entry.id   AF-A0A2E4CRS6-F1
#
_cell.length_a   1.000
_cell.length_b   1.000
_cell.length_c   1.000
_cell.angle_alpha   90.00
_cell.angle_beta   90.00
_cell.angle_gamma   90.00
#
_symmetry.space_group_name_H-M   'P 1'
#
loop_
_entity.id
_entity.type
_entity.pdbx_description
1 polymer ?
#
loop_
_entity_poly.entity_id
_entity_poly.type
_entity_poly.pdbx_seq_one_letter_code
_entity_poly.pdbx_strand_id
1 'polypeptide(L)' 'MTRKTVIGFLGSTLDASKRDSSRWHKWRPTVGLCMQQDLRVDRLILLHGEKHESLARFVTQDIASVSPE' A
#
# COMPACT_ATOMS: atom_id res chain seq x y z
N MET A 1 11.40 -0.92 22.21
CA MET A 1 11.21 -0.48 20.81
C MET A 1 9.75 -0.12 20.61
N THR A 2 9.47 1.05 20.05
CA THR A 2 8.11 1.46 19.68
C THR A 2 7.74 0.83 18.33
N ARG A 3 6.56 0.20 18.24
CA ARG A 3 6.07 -0.45 17.03
C ARG A 3 5.14 0.51 16.28
N LYS A 4 5.53 0.98 15.10
CA LYS A 4 4.76 1.94 14.29
C LYS A 4 3.64 1.23 13.55
N THR A 5 2.41 1.52 13.96
CA THR A 5 1.20 1.03 13.29
C THR A 5 0.58 2.17 12.52
N VAL A 6 0.38 2.00 11.21
CA VAL A 6 -0.34 2.95 10.37
C VAL A 6 -1.73 2.40 10.08
N ILE A 7 -2.73 3.26 10.20
CA ILE A 7 -4.12 2.94 9.89
C ILE A 7 -4.56 3.90 8.79
N GLY A 8 -5.12 3.36 7.71
CA GLY A 8 -5.54 4.16 6.57
C GLY A 8 -6.65 3.49 5.78
N PHE A 9 -7.30 4.26 4.92
CA PHE A 9 -8.24 3.74 3.93
C PHE A 9 -7.52 3.42 2.62
N LEU A 10 -7.93 2.33 1.98
CA LEU A 10 -7.50 2.02 0.63
C LEU A 10 -7.92 3.16 -0.31
N GLY A 11 -6.95 3.73 -1.02
CA GLY A 11 -7.19 4.74 -2.04
C GLY A 11 -7.80 4.10 -3.28
N SER A 12 -9.09 3.73 -3.22
CA SER A 12 -9.80 2.97 -4.27
C SER A 12 -9.62 3.49 -5.70
N THR A 13 -9.33 4.78 -5.85
CA THR A 13 -9.07 5.44 -7.13
C THR A 13 -7.58 5.57 -7.44
N LEU A 14 -6.77 6.04 -6.49
CA LEU A 14 -5.35 6.34 -6.73
C LEU A 14 -4.45 5.11 -6.62
N ASP A 15 -4.74 4.18 -5.71
CA ASP A 15 -4.02 2.91 -5.58
C ASP A 15 -4.36 1.92 -6.72
N ALA A 16 -5.50 2.10 -7.38
CA ALA A 16 -5.86 1.34 -8.57
C ALA A 16 -4.90 1.67 -9.72
N SER A 17 -4.10 0.70 -10.13
CA SER A 17 -3.13 0.86 -11.20
C SER A 17 -3.14 -0.36 -12.13
N LYS A 18 -2.53 -0.22 -13.31
CA LYS A 18 -2.35 -1.34 -14.23
C LYS A 18 -1.47 -2.40 -13.55
N ARG A 19 -1.62 -3.67 -13.93
CA ARG A 19 -0.83 -4.79 -13.39
C ARG A 19 0.51 -5.00 -14.10
N ASP A 20 1.00 -3.97 -14.78
CA ASP A 20 2.27 -3.96 -15.49
C ASP A 20 3.31 -3.09 -14.76
N SER A 21 4.50 -2.91 -15.33
CA SER A 21 5.57 -2.08 -14.77
C SER A 21 5.21 -0.58 -14.72
N SER A 22 4.24 -0.11 -15.52
CA SER A 22 3.83 1.30 -15.51
C SER A 22 3.25 1.73 -14.17
N ARG A 23 2.83 0.77 -13.32
CA ARG A 23 2.25 1.05 -12.01
C ARG A 23 3.14 1.84 -11.06
N TRP A 24 4.46 1.72 -11.22
CA TRP A 24 5.46 2.42 -10.40
C TRP A 24 5.60 3.90 -10.78
N HIS A 25 5.10 4.29 -11.96
CA HIS A 25 5.08 5.69 -12.42
C HIS A 25 3.81 6.44 -11.97
N LYS A 26 2.81 5.72 -11.44
CA LYS A 26 1.60 6.33 -10.88
C LYS A 26 1.77 6.52 -9.38
N TRP A 27 1.43 7.71 -8.89
CA TRP A 27 1.36 7.93 -7.45
C TRP A 27 0.20 7.14 -6.83
N ARG A 28 0.54 6.24 -5.91
CA ARG A 28 -0.38 5.34 -5.19
C ARG A 28 -0.19 5.57 -3.70
N PRO A 29 -1.11 6.24 -3.00
CA PRO A 29 -0.87 6.76 -1.64
C PRO A 29 -0.50 5.67 -0.63
N THR A 30 -1.16 4.50 -0.67
CA THR A 30 -0.90 3.43 0.30
C THR A 30 0.46 2.78 0.05
N VAL A 31 0.84 2.60 -1.22
CA VAL A 31 2.13 2.03 -1.59
C VAL A 31 3.26 3.03 -1.36
N GLY A 32 3.08 4.27 -1.78
CA GLY A 32 4.07 5.34 -1.63
C GLY A 32 4.43 5.63 -0.18
N LEU A 33 3.47 5.49 0.74
CA LEU A 33 3.72 5.51 2.18
C LEU A 33 4.73 4.45 2.61
N CYS A 34 4.58 3.22 2.12
CA CYS A 34 5.46 2.09 2.47
C CYS A 34 6.78 2.10 1.67
N MET A 35 6.92 2.96 0.66
CA MET A 35 8.18 3.15 -0.08
C MET A 35 9.12 4.18 0.58
N GLN A 36 8.69 4.87 1.64
CA GLN A 36 9.48 5.91 2.28
C GLN A 36 10.61 5.30 3.13
N GLN A 37 11.87 5.53 2.72
CA GLN A 37 13.06 4.98 3.41
C GLN A 37 13.17 5.45 4.87
N ASP A 38 12.75 6.69 5.16
CA ASP A 38 12.81 7.26 6.51
C ASP A 38 11.60 6.85 7.39
N LEU A 39 10.66 6.08 6.85
CA LEU A 39 9.45 5.66 7.53
C LEU A 39 9.31 4.14 7.55
N ARG A 40 9.96 3.49 8.51
CA ARG A 40 9.67 2.08 8.82
C ARG A 40 8.25 1.94 9.38
N VAL A 41 7.41 1.15 8.71
CA VAL A 41 6.04 0.80 9.11
C VAL A 41 6.03 -0.67 9.51
N ASP A 42 5.84 -0.97 10.80
CA ASP A 42 5.83 -2.36 11.30
C ASP A 42 4.48 -3.06 11.07
N ARG A 43 3.40 -2.28 10.92
CA ARG A 43 2.07 -2.80 10.63
C ARG A 43 1.24 -1.75 9.89
N LEU A 44 0.64 -2.18 8.79
CA LEU A 44 -0.37 -1.42 8.06
C LEU A 44 -1.74 -2.07 8.28
N ILE A 45 -2.70 -1.29 8.79
CA ILE A 45 -4.12 -1.65 8.83
C ILE A 45 -4.80 -0.88 7.70
N LEU A 46 -5.20 -1.60 6.66
CA LEU A 46 -5.81 -1.03 5.47
C LEU A 46 -7.32 -1.29 5.45
N LEU A 47 -8.09 -0.24 5.68
CA LEU A 47 -9.55 -0.30 5.65
C LEU A 47 -10.05 -0.18 4.20
N HIS A 48 -10.91 -1.09 3.77
CA HIS A 48 -11.52 -1.03 2.45
C HIS A 48 -12.95 -1.57 2.48
N GLY A 49 -13.77 -1.14 1.52
CA GLY A 49 -15.07 -1.76 1.29
C GLY A 49 -14.92 -3.13 0.64
N GLU A 50 -15.93 -3.99 0.81
CA GLU A 50 -15.96 -5.37 0.29
C GLU A 50 -15.67 -5.43 -1.22
N LYS A 51 -16.29 -4.54 -2.01
CA LYS A 51 -16.08 -4.42 -3.46
C LYS A 51 -14.63 -4.16 -3.90
N HIS A 52 -13.75 -3.74 -2.99
CA HIS A 52 -12.36 -3.41 -3.28
C HIS A 52 -11.37 -4.47 -2.80
N GLU A 53 -11.83 -5.64 -2.40
CA GLU A 53 -10.96 -6.72 -1.89
C GLU A 53 -9.84 -7.09 -2.88
N SER A 54 -10.15 -7.23 -4.17
CA SER A 54 -9.11 -7.53 -5.17
C SER A 54 -8.05 -6.44 -5.26
N LEU A 55 -8.43 -5.17 -5.10
CA LEU A 55 -7.50 -4.05 -5.11
C LEU A 55 -6.67 -4.04 -3.82
N ALA A 56 -7.28 -4.30 -2.67
CA ALA A 56 -6.57 -4.41 -1.39
C ALA A 56 -5.48 -5.50 -1.44
N ARG A 57 -5.81 -6.69 -1.98
CA ARG A 57 -4.84 -7.78 -2.17
C ARG A 57 -3.69 -7.36 -3.09
N PHE A 58 -4.00 -6.70 -4.21
CA PHE A 58 -3.00 -6.20 -5.15
C PHE A 58 -2.05 -5.17 -4.50
N VAL A 59 -2.60 -4.20 -3.78
CA VAL A 59 -1.81 -3.19 -3.05
C VAL A 59 -0.95 -3.84 -1.98
N THR A 60 -1.47 -4.83 -1.25
CA THR A 60 -0.72 -5.56 -0.22
C THR A 60 0.48 -6.29 -0.83
N GLN A 61 0.32 -6.91 -2.00
CA GLN A 61 1.42 -7.57 -2.71
C GLN A 61 2.49 -6.57 -3.15
N ASP A 62 2.09 -5.42 -3.70
CA ASP A 62 3.05 -4.39 -4.08
C ASP A 62 3.79 -3.82 -2.86
N ILE A 63 3.12 -3.62 -1.73
CA ILE A 63 3.75 -3.18 -0.47
C ILE A 63 4.80 -4.19 0.00
N ALA A 64 4.46 -5.48 0.02
CA ALA A 64 5.40 -6.53 0.39
C ALA A 64 6.63 -6.60 -0.53
N SER A 65 6.50 -6.15 -1.78
CA SER A 65 7.63 -6.10 -2.73
C SER A 65 8.56 -4.89 -2.52
N VAL A 66 8.07 -3.80 -1.94
CA VAL A 66 8.85 -2.55 -1.74
C VAL A 66 9.31 -2.35 -0.30
N SER A 67 8.66 -2.99 0.67
CA SER A 67 9.03 -3.00 2.09
C SER A 67 8.89 -4.44 2.62
N PRO A 68 9.93 -5.28 2.42
CA PRO A 68 9.94 -6.68 2.83
C PRO A 68 10.32 -6.89 4.31
N GLU A 69 10.62 -5.81 5.04
CA GLU A 69 11.09 -5.81 6.43
C GLU A 69 9.98 -5.83 7.50
#